data_AF-A0A540LC52-F1
#
_entry.id   AF-A0A540LC52-F1
#
_cell.length_a   1.000
_cell.length_b   1.000
_cell.length_c   1.000
_cell.angle_alpha   90.00
_cell.angle_beta   90.00
_cell.angle_gamma   90.00
#
_symmetry.space_group_name_H-M   'P 1'
#
loop_
_entity.id
_entity.type
_entity.pdbx_description
1 polymer ?
#
loop_
_entity_poly.entity_id
_entity_poly.type
_entity_poly.pdbx_seq_one_letter_code
_entity_poly.pdbx_strand_id
1 'polypeptide(L)'
;MEVRLGFLIWVTVILTILDRVNSVSASCHFSVVDDDKLYNYTLDSPIPFFPHGVQSEDGFYKVAANETVLWFQLCNGMIFNHDPPRCVDCWDCVGASCCDMGSSALVSNNIGGYDVCTTIGRASSMDMNIIDRKNPNTGVIVKMSSSGLNFNCSLSVSGPHLLEKTGKCDYATVLTHPSGCAKIEHVHGRAWGWFGTLGIIILCLFGAYLLVGAAYRYIKLGVRGIHIIPNLDFWTTLRQSTQSLFASLLHKFRGSSHGHRSTYSPVNF
;
A
#
# COMPACT_ATOMS: atom_id res chain seq x y z
N MET A 1 -5.15 -40.40 7.72
CA MET A 1 -5.43 -39.42 6.64
C MET A 1 -5.64 -38.00 7.14
N GLU A 2 -5.98 -37.76 8.42
CA GLU A 2 -6.22 -36.42 8.97
C GLU A 2 -5.00 -35.49 9.03
N VAL A 3 -3.79 -36.02 9.27
CA VAL A 3 -2.56 -35.21 9.41
C VAL A 3 -2.18 -34.49 8.10
N ARG A 4 -2.49 -35.08 6.94
CA ARG A 4 -2.24 -34.47 5.63
C ARG A 4 -3.16 -33.28 5.35
N LEU A 5 -4.40 -33.33 5.84
CA LEU A 5 -5.39 -32.28 5.62
C LEU A 5 -5.08 -31.03 6.44
N GLY A 6 -4.65 -31.20 7.70
CA GLY A 6 -4.26 -30.07 8.56
C GLY A 6 -3.02 -29.32 8.05
N PHE A 7 -2.04 -30.02 7.49
CA PHE A 7 -0.85 -29.42 6.88
C PHE A 7 -1.20 -28.63 5.61
N LEU A 8 -2.05 -29.18 4.74
CA LEU A 8 -2.55 -28.49 3.54
C LEU A 8 -3.32 -27.22 3.89
N ILE A 9 -4.18 -27.25 4.91
CA ILE A 9 -4.92 -26.07 5.37
C ILE A 9 -3.96 -24.97 5.84
N TRP A 10 -2.95 -25.33 6.65
CA TRP A 10 -1.95 -24.37 7.11
C TRP A 10 -1.12 -23.76 5.98
N VAL A 11 -0.73 -24.57 4.98
CA VAL A 11 -0.02 -24.08 3.78
C VAL A 11 -0.91 -23.14 2.97
N THR A 12 -2.21 -23.44 2.79
CA THR A 12 -3.14 -22.54 2.10
C THR A 12 -3.40 -21.24 2.86
N VAL A 13 -3.46 -21.28 4.19
CA VAL A 13 -3.59 -20.07 5.01
C VAL A 13 -2.35 -19.20 4.92
N ILE A 14 -1.15 -19.79 4.94
CA ILE A 14 0.11 -19.05 4.77
C ILE A 14 0.20 -18.45 3.36
N LEU A 15 -0.14 -19.20 2.31
CA LEU A 15 -0.15 -18.71 0.93
C LEU A 15 -1.15 -17.56 0.73
N THR A 16 -2.35 -17.64 1.30
CA THR A 16 -3.36 -16.57 1.20
C THR A 16 -3.00 -15.32 2.00
N ILE A 17 -2.24 -15.45 3.09
CA ILE A 17 -1.69 -14.30 3.83
C ILE A 17 -0.57 -13.63 3.03
N LEU A 18 0.31 -14.41 2.37
CA LEU A 18 1.38 -13.90 1.51
C LEU A 18 0.85 -13.19 0.26
N ASP A 19 -0.22 -13.72 -0.35
CA ASP A 19 -0.82 -13.13 -1.56
C ASP A 19 -1.52 -11.78 -1.27
N ARG A 20 -2.06 -11.61 -0.04
CA ARG A 20 -2.68 -10.36 0.39
C ARG A 20 -1.72 -9.18 0.59
N VAL A 21 -0.41 -9.41 0.64
CA VAL A 21 0.58 -8.34 0.85
C VAL A 21 0.89 -7.59 -0.46
N ASN A 22 0.48 -8.10 -1.63
CA ASN A 22 1.00 -7.62 -2.92
C ASN A 22 0.08 -6.77 -3.79
N SER A 23 -1.13 -6.38 -3.39
CA SER A 23 -1.87 -5.41 -4.21
C SER A 23 -2.96 -4.67 -3.45
N VAL A 24 -2.56 -3.63 -2.73
CA VAL A 24 -3.42 -2.47 -2.52
C VAL A 24 -2.61 -1.28 -3.01
N SER A 25 -2.74 -0.96 -4.29
CA SER A 25 -2.33 0.35 -4.80
C SER A 25 -3.26 1.36 -4.14
N ALA A 26 -2.81 1.99 -3.06
CA ALA A 26 -3.38 3.28 -2.70
C ALA A 26 -3.22 4.17 -3.94
N SER A 27 -4.30 4.80 -4.39
CA SER A 27 -4.46 5.39 -5.72
C SER A 27 -3.41 6.45 -6.11
N CYS A 28 -2.50 6.83 -5.20
CA CYS A 28 -1.34 7.71 -5.47
C CYS A 28 -0.01 7.33 -4.80
N HIS A 29 0.11 6.09 -4.33
CA HIS A 29 1.37 5.51 -3.93
C HIS A 29 1.76 4.37 -4.88
N PHE A 30 2.97 4.44 -5.42
CA PHE A 30 3.53 3.41 -6.29
C PHE A 30 4.94 3.10 -5.83
N SER A 31 5.32 1.83 -5.78
CA SER A 31 6.68 1.44 -5.42
C SER A 31 7.19 0.29 -6.29
N VAL A 32 8.47 0.33 -6.59
CA VAL A 32 9.17 -0.69 -7.38
C VAL A 32 10.51 -0.99 -6.73
N VAL A 33 10.88 -2.26 -6.72
CA VAL A 33 12.20 -2.71 -6.29
C VAL A 33 13.05 -2.95 -7.53
N ASP A 34 14.23 -2.34 -7.56
CA ASP A 34 15.23 -2.51 -8.61
C ASP A 34 16.63 -2.46 -7.98
N ASP A 35 17.47 -3.47 -8.24
CA ASP A 35 18.83 -3.63 -7.69
C ASP A 35 18.97 -3.30 -6.18
N ASP A 36 18.19 -3.98 -5.33
CA ASP A 36 18.15 -3.80 -3.86
C ASP A 36 17.78 -2.38 -3.38
N LYS A 37 17.26 -1.55 -4.28
CA LYS A 37 16.71 -0.22 -3.98
C LYS A 37 15.21 -0.26 -4.18
N LEU A 38 14.49 0.29 -3.21
CA LEU A 38 13.06 0.56 -3.33
C LEU A 38 12.88 2.00 -3.78
N TYR A 39 12.34 2.15 -4.97
CA TYR A 39 11.91 3.43 -5.52
C TYR A 39 10.46 3.62 -5.13
N ASN A 40 10.22 4.56 -4.22
CA ASN A 40 8.89 4.89 -3.71
C ASN A 40 8.42 6.22 -4.30
N TYR A 41 7.25 6.21 -4.92
CA TYR A 41 6.60 7.36 -5.52
C TYR A 41 5.36 7.69 -4.72
N THR A 42 5.37 8.87 -4.11
CA THR A 42 4.29 9.36 -3.26
C THR A 42 3.78 10.68 -3.85
N LEU A 43 2.82 10.59 -4.75
CA LEU A 43 2.37 11.73 -5.56
C LEU A 43 1.59 12.75 -4.74
N ASP A 44 0.79 12.29 -3.78
CA ASP A 44 -0.09 13.08 -2.92
C ASP A 44 0.59 13.62 -1.64
N SER A 45 1.83 13.19 -1.38
CA SER A 45 2.53 13.55 -0.17
C SER A 45 3.10 14.97 -0.25
N PRO A 46 3.03 15.76 0.85
CA PRO A 46 3.56 17.11 0.89
C PRO A 46 5.08 17.13 0.70
N ILE A 47 5.54 18.07 -0.10
CA ILE A 47 6.97 18.38 -0.30
C ILE A 47 7.18 19.89 -0.08
N PRO A 48 8.42 20.36 0.15
CA PRO A 48 8.68 21.79 0.27
C PRO A 48 8.10 22.55 -0.92
N PHE A 49 7.37 23.63 -0.64
CA PHE A 49 6.63 24.46 -1.62
C PHE A 49 5.38 23.84 -2.26
N PHE A 50 5.06 22.56 -2.01
CA PHE A 50 3.84 21.91 -2.51
C PHE A 50 3.15 21.12 -1.38
N PRO A 51 2.28 21.77 -0.58
CA PRO A 51 1.62 21.14 0.57
C PRO A 51 0.60 20.05 0.18
N HIS A 52 0.14 20.05 -1.07
CA HIS A 52 -0.80 19.08 -1.61
C HIS A 52 -0.16 18.08 -2.58
N GLY A 53 1.18 18.00 -2.60
CA GLY A 53 1.91 17.15 -3.52
C GLY A 53 1.63 17.54 -4.98
N VAL A 54 1.27 16.57 -5.81
CA VAL A 54 0.92 16.76 -7.24
C VAL A 54 -0.52 17.23 -7.46
N GLN A 55 -1.30 17.45 -6.41
CA GLN A 55 -2.66 17.97 -6.57
C GLN A 55 -2.60 19.46 -6.89
N SER A 56 -3.36 19.89 -7.90
CA SER A 56 -3.49 21.30 -8.24
C SER A 56 -4.15 22.07 -7.09
N GLU A 57 -3.62 23.24 -6.75
CA GLU A 57 -4.19 24.14 -5.73
C GLU A 57 -5.56 24.68 -6.16
N ASP A 58 -5.76 24.87 -7.47
CA ASP A 58 -7.01 25.31 -8.07
C ASP A 58 -8.04 24.16 -8.21
N GLY A 59 -7.66 22.93 -7.85
CA GLY A 59 -8.51 21.74 -7.90
C GLY A 59 -8.47 20.96 -9.22
N PHE A 60 -7.80 21.49 -10.25
CA PHE A 60 -7.57 20.81 -11.52
C PHE A 60 -6.37 21.39 -12.29
N TYR A 61 -5.81 20.61 -13.22
CA TYR A 61 -4.91 21.05 -14.28
C TYR A 61 -5.68 21.25 -15.57
N LYS A 62 -5.28 22.25 -16.36
CA LYS A 62 -5.90 22.59 -17.64
C LYS A 62 -4.84 22.66 -18.73
N VAL A 63 -5.03 21.90 -19.80
CA VAL A 63 -4.13 21.88 -20.97
C VAL A 63 -4.98 22.04 -22.23
N ALA A 64 -4.70 23.07 -23.02
CA ALA A 64 -5.39 23.34 -24.28
C ALA A 64 -4.52 22.88 -25.47
N ALA A 65 -5.12 22.14 -26.40
CA ALA A 65 -4.49 21.79 -27.67
C ALA A 65 -5.54 21.49 -28.74
N ASN A 66 -5.30 21.99 -29.96
CA ASN A 66 -6.11 21.70 -31.16
C ASN A 66 -7.62 21.84 -30.90
N GLU A 67 -8.05 22.99 -30.37
CA GLU A 67 -9.46 23.34 -30.04
C GLU A 67 -10.13 22.48 -28.96
N THR A 68 -9.38 21.54 -28.37
CA THR A 68 -9.80 20.73 -27.24
C THR A 68 -9.11 21.21 -25.97
N VAL A 69 -9.82 21.18 -24.86
CA VAL A 69 -9.28 21.53 -23.54
C VAL A 69 -9.40 20.32 -22.63
N LEU A 70 -8.24 19.81 -22.22
CA LEU A 70 -8.13 18.72 -21.27
C LEU A 70 -8.12 19.29 -19.84
N TRP A 71 -8.97 18.75 -18.98
CA TRP A 71 -9.04 19.04 -17.56
C TRP A 71 -8.75 17.76 -16.80
N PHE A 72 -7.82 17.78 -15.86
CA PHE A 72 -7.52 16.58 -15.08
C PHE A 72 -6.98 16.91 -13.69
N GLN A 73 -7.20 16.01 -12.75
CA GLN A 73 -6.64 16.05 -11.41
C GLN A 73 -6.06 14.67 -11.09
N LEU A 74 -4.81 14.65 -10.64
CA LEU A 74 -4.16 13.41 -10.17
C LEU A 74 -4.56 13.13 -8.71
N CYS A 75 -4.61 11.85 -8.33
CA CYS A 75 -4.91 11.38 -6.96
C CYS A 75 -6.30 11.63 -6.41
N ASN A 76 -7.09 12.50 -7.04
CA ASN A 76 -8.40 12.90 -6.54
C ASN A 76 -9.33 13.29 -7.70
N GLY A 77 -10.60 13.52 -7.38
CA GLY A 77 -11.55 14.14 -8.29
C GLY A 77 -11.29 15.63 -8.48
N MET A 78 -11.73 16.18 -9.60
CA MET A 78 -11.65 17.63 -9.85
C MET A 78 -12.65 18.40 -9.00
N ILE A 79 -12.26 19.59 -8.56
CA ILE A 79 -13.13 20.49 -7.80
C ILE A 79 -13.31 21.78 -8.60
N PHE A 80 -14.56 22.15 -8.89
CA PHE A 80 -14.91 23.37 -9.60
C PHE A 80 -15.50 24.39 -8.62
N ASN A 81 -14.87 25.55 -8.48
CA ASN A 81 -15.35 26.61 -7.57
C ASN A 81 -16.53 27.40 -8.18
N HIS A 82 -16.50 27.72 -9.47
CA HIS A 82 -17.57 28.44 -10.18
C HIS A 82 -17.76 27.87 -11.59
N ASP A 83 -19.02 27.76 -12.02
CA ASP A 83 -19.46 27.38 -13.36
C ASP A 83 -18.77 26.13 -13.96
N PRO A 84 -19.07 24.92 -13.44
CA PRO A 84 -18.56 23.69 -14.03
C PRO A 84 -19.00 23.56 -15.49
N PRO A 85 -18.17 22.96 -16.36
CA PRO A 85 -18.53 22.78 -17.75
C PRO A 85 -19.73 21.84 -17.91
N ARG A 86 -20.49 22.04 -18.99
CA ARG A 86 -21.62 21.18 -19.34
C ARG A 86 -21.14 19.85 -19.90
N CYS A 87 -21.86 18.77 -19.62
CA CYS A 87 -21.41 17.40 -19.84
C CYS A 87 -22.48 16.58 -20.56
N VAL A 88 -22.02 15.80 -21.53
CA VAL A 88 -22.85 14.90 -22.35
C VAL A 88 -22.26 13.50 -22.20
N ASP A 89 -23.11 12.51 -21.93
CA ASP A 89 -22.75 11.09 -21.71
C ASP A 89 -21.82 10.81 -20.51
N CYS A 90 -21.93 11.59 -19.44
CA CYS A 90 -21.22 11.33 -18.19
C CYS A 90 -22.11 10.53 -17.21
N TRP A 91 -21.62 9.37 -16.76
CA TRP A 91 -22.28 8.55 -15.72
C TRP A 91 -22.27 9.20 -14.34
N ASP A 92 -21.28 10.07 -14.09
CA ASP A 92 -21.09 10.79 -12.82
C ASP A 92 -21.50 12.26 -13.00
N CYS A 93 -22.67 12.52 -13.58
CA CYS A 93 -23.27 13.85 -13.58
C CYS A 93 -24.30 13.92 -12.47
N VAL A 94 -24.11 14.81 -11.50
CA VAL A 94 -25.17 15.15 -10.53
C VAL A 94 -26.03 16.25 -11.15
N GLY A 95 -27.28 15.94 -11.48
CA GLY A 95 -28.26 16.92 -11.94
C GLY A 95 -28.13 17.34 -13.42
N ALA A 96 -28.44 18.60 -13.71
CA ALA A 96 -28.74 19.14 -15.06
C ALA A 96 -27.52 19.31 -15.97
N SER A 97 -26.84 18.22 -16.35
CA SER A 97 -25.74 18.19 -17.33
C SER A 97 -24.44 18.88 -16.91
N CYS A 98 -24.09 18.94 -15.63
CA CYS A 98 -22.78 19.46 -15.18
C CYS A 98 -21.88 18.30 -14.72
N CYS A 99 -20.58 18.37 -15.00
CA CYS A 99 -19.63 17.34 -14.56
C CYS A 99 -19.44 17.39 -13.05
N ASP A 100 -19.54 16.23 -12.39
CA ASP A 100 -19.37 16.11 -10.95
C ASP A 100 -17.89 15.95 -10.54
N MET A 101 -17.68 16.17 -9.24
CA MET A 101 -16.44 15.95 -8.49
C MET A 101 -15.95 14.49 -8.51
N GLY A 102 -16.74 13.53 -9.01
CA GLY A 102 -16.30 12.13 -9.16
C GLY A 102 -15.36 11.86 -10.35
N SER A 103 -15.26 12.79 -11.30
CA SER A 103 -14.39 12.67 -12.48
C SER A 103 -12.99 13.24 -12.22
N SER A 104 -11.95 12.51 -12.63
CA SER A 104 -10.56 12.94 -12.50
C SER A 104 -9.97 13.43 -13.81
N ALA A 105 -10.59 13.10 -14.95
CA ALA A 105 -10.17 13.59 -16.25
C ALA A 105 -11.35 13.80 -17.20
N LEU A 106 -11.40 14.97 -17.83
CA LEU A 106 -12.42 15.43 -18.77
C LEU A 106 -11.76 16.03 -20.01
N VAL A 107 -12.38 15.84 -21.16
CA VAL A 107 -12.05 16.60 -22.38
C VAL A 107 -13.22 17.50 -22.73
N SER A 108 -12.94 18.78 -22.94
CA SER A 108 -13.89 19.79 -23.39
C SER A 108 -13.66 20.12 -24.85
N ASN A 109 -14.73 20.08 -25.65
CA ASN A 109 -14.73 20.52 -27.03
C ASN A 109 -15.74 21.65 -27.20
N ASN A 110 -15.36 22.71 -27.91
CA ASN A 110 -16.30 23.78 -28.23
C ASN A 110 -17.17 23.36 -29.42
N ILE A 111 -18.48 23.21 -29.20
CA ILE A 111 -19.45 22.87 -30.25
C ILE A 111 -20.47 24.00 -30.32
N GLY A 112 -20.44 24.78 -31.40
CA GLY A 112 -21.42 25.83 -31.65
C GLY A 112 -21.41 26.97 -30.62
N GLY A 113 -20.25 27.28 -30.03
CA GLY A 113 -20.08 28.35 -29.04
C GLY A 113 -20.26 27.93 -27.59
N TYR A 114 -20.51 26.64 -27.32
CA TYR A 114 -20.60 26.08 -25.97
C TYR A 114 -19.56 24.98 -25.75
N ASP A 115 -18.95 24.99 -24.57
CA ASP A 115 -17.98 23.98 -24.16
C ASP A 115 -18.72 22.74 -23.63
N VAL A 116 -18.54 21.62 -24.33
CA VAL A 116 -19.12 20.31 -23.99
C VAL A 116 -18.01 19.37 -23.53
N CYS A 117 -18.15 18.89 -22.29
CA CYS A 117 -17.22 17.98 -21.65
C CYS A 117 -17.65 16.51 -21.76
N THR A 118 -16.65 15.64 -21.89
CA THR A 118 -16.78 14.18 -21.86
C THR A 118 -15.77 13.60 -20.86
N THR A 119 -16.24 12.70 -19.98
CA THR A 119 -15.36 12.01 -19.03
C THR A 119 -14.50 10.95 -19.69
N ILE A 120 -13.19 11.05 -19.47
CA ILE A 120 -12.19 10.11 -20.00
C ILE A 120 -11.45 9.34 -18.90
N GLY A 121 -11.57 9.75 -17.64
CA GLY A 121 -10.91 9.07 -16.52
C GLY A 121 -11.52 9.35 -15.15
N ARG A 122 -11.49 8.33 -14.28
CA ARG A 122 -11.92 8.41 -12.87
C ARG A 122 -10.76 8.16 -11.90
N ALA A 123 -10.86 8.70 -10.69
CA ALA A 123 -9.88 8.48 -9.61
C ALA A 123 -9.75 7.00 -9.24
N SER A 124 -10.88 6.26 -9.24
CA SER A 124 -10.94 4.84 -8.86
C SER A 124 -10.27 3.90 -9.86
N SER A 125 -10.06 4.37 -11.09
CA SER A 125 -9.48 3.62 -12.21
C SER A 125 -8.09 4.13 -12.59
N MET A 126 -7.41 4.76 -11.62
CA MET A 126 -6.05 5.26 -11.79
C MET A 126 -5.05 4.11 -11.59
N ASP A 127 -4.21 3.89 -12.59
CA ASP A 127 -3.09 2.95 -12.58
C ASP A 127 -1.78 3.71 -12.76
N MET A 128 -0.73 3.25 -12.10
CA MET A 128 0.59 3.89 -12.13
C MET A 128 1.65 2.91 -12.58
N ASN A 129 2.53 3.36 -13.47
CA ASN A 129 3.65 2.58 -13.96
C ASN A 129 4.89 3.46 -14.11
N ILE A 130 6.05 2.86 -14.31
CA ILE A 130 7.33 3.59 -14.49
C ILE A 130 7.48 3.93 -15.96
N ILE A 131 8.01 5.13 -16.26
CA ILE A 131 8.32 5.54 -17.64
C ILE A 131 9.41 4.66 -18.24
N ASP A 132 10.54 4.52 -17.55
CA ASP A 132 11.66 3.69 -17.98
C ASP A 132 12.11 2.76 -16.84
N ARG A 133 12.00 1.45 -17.05
CA ARG A 133 12.47 0.45 -16.08
C ARG A 133 13.98 0.45 -15.90
N LYS A 134 14.75 0.89 -16.92
CA LYS A 134 16.21 0.98 -16.82
C LYS A 134 16.65 2.21 -16.00
N ASN A 135 15.83 3.26 -15.99
CA ASN A 135 16.07 4.50 -15.27
C ASN A 135 14.80 4.93 -14.50
N PRO A 136 14.51 4.28 -13.36
CA PRO A 136 13.31 4.60 -12.57
C PRO A 136 13.25 6.08 -12.14
N ASN A 137 14.40 6.75 -12.00
CA ASN A 137 14.45 8.19 -11.66
C ASN A 137 13.82 9.12 -12.69
N THR A 138 13.49 8.64 -13.90
CA THR A 138 12.88 9.45 -14.97
C THR A 138 11.46 9.90 -14.60
N GLY A 139 10.74 9.11 -13.81
CA GLY A 139 9.39 9.41 -13.33
C GLY A 139 8.37 8.31 -13.61
N VAL A 140 7.11 8.63 -13.36
CA VAL A 140 5.96 7.71 -13.47
C VAL A 140 4.98 8.14 -14.55
N ILE A 141 4.31 7.14 -15.12
CA ILE A 141 3.15 7.29 -15.99
C ILE A 141 1.92 7.01 -15.15
N VAL A 142 1.02 7.99 -15.10
CA VAL A 142 -0.30 7.81 -14.52
C VAL A 142 -1.31 7.58 -15.64
N LYS A 143 -1.98 6.43 -15.64
CA LYS A 143 -3.06 6.13 -16.58
C LYS A 143 -4.40 6.14 -15.85
N MET A 144 -5.33 6.96 -16.32
CA MET A 144 -6.72 6.93 -15.89
C MET A 144 -7.56 6.41 -17.05
N SER A 145 -8.63 5.66 -16.75
CA SER A 145 -9.54 5.19 -17.79
C SER A 145 -10.99 5.40 -17.39
N SER A 146 -11.87 5.49 -18.37
CA SER A 146 -13.31 5.48 -18.15
C SER A 146 -13.94 4.57 -19.18
N SER A 147 -14.67 3.56 -18.71
CA SER A 147 -15.48 2.69 -19.56
C SER A 147 -16.82 3.38 -19.82
N GLY A 148 -16.91 4.10 -20.94
CA GLY A 148 -18.16 4.66 -21.46
C GLY A 148 -18.95 3.64 -22.30
N LEU A 149 -20.18 4.00 -22.67
CA LEU A 149 -21.12 3.14 -23.41
C LEU A 149 -20.63 2.67 -24.79
N ASN A 150 -19.70 3.39 -25.44
CA ASN A 150 -19.28 3.11 -26.82
C ASN A 150 -17.75 2.98 -27.02
N PHE A 151 -16.92 3.56 -26.16
CA PHE A 151 -15.45 3.52 -26.28
C PHE A 151 -14.80 3.52 -24.89
N ASN A 152 -13.70 2.77 -24.75
CA ASN A 152 -12.82 2.86 -23.58
C ASN A 152 -11.88 4.03 -23.81
N CYS A 153 -12.04 5.10 -23.04
CA CYS A 153 -11.18 6.28 -23.11
C CYS A 153 -10.10 6.17 -22.03
N SER A 154 -8.89 6.66 -22.32
CA SER A 154 -7.85 6.76 -21.31
C SER A 154 -7.03 8.05 -21.41
N LEU A 155 -6.59 8.54 -20.25
CA LEU A 155 -5.65 9.65 -20.12
C LEU A 155 -4.35 9.10 -19.53
N SER A 156 -3.22 9.32 -20.21
CA SER A 156 -1.90 9.01 -19.69
C SER A 156 -1.11 10.30 -19.44
N VAL A 157 -0.63 10.49 -18.21
CA VAL A 157 0.21 11.63 -17.82
C VAL A 157 1.63 11.12 -17.65
N SER A 158 2.59 11.65 -18.42
CA SER A 158 4.01 11.25 -18.39
C SER A 158 4.93 12.48 -18.33
N GLY A 159 6.25 12.30 -18.32
CA GLY A 159 7.23 13.38 -18.53
C GLY A 159 8.24 12.99 -19.62
N PRO A 160 9.05 13.92 -20.16
CA PRO A 160 8.76 15.23 -20.75
C PRO A 160 8.37 15.14 -22.27
N HIS A 161 7.70 16.20 -22.73
CA HIS A 161 7.22 16.56 -24.09
C HIS A 161 5.90 16.00 -24.66
N LEU A 162 5.05 16.98 -25.01
CA LEU A 162 3.88 17.02 -25.90
C LEU A 162 2.59 16.31 -25.45
N LEU A 163 1.47 17.04 -25.60
CA LEU A 163 0.15 16.44 -25.64
C LEU A 163 0.02 15.71 -26.97
N GLU A 164 -0.03 14.38 -26.95
CA GLU A 164 -0.26 13.58 -28.15
C GLU A 164 -1.60 12.86 -28.02
N LYS A 165 -2.48 13.07 -29.00
CA LYS A 165 -3.69 12.27 -29.15
C LYS A 165 -3.29 10.96 -29.82
N THR A 166 -2.99 9.94 -29.01
CA THR A 166 -2.50 8.64 -29.50
C THR A 166 -3.62 7.79 -30.13
N GLY A 167 -4.90 8.13 -29.92
CA GLY A 167 -6.06 7.39 -30.45
C GLY A 167 -7.33 8.21 -30.61
N LYS A 168 -8.48 7.55 -30.86
CA LYS A 168 -9.77 8.24 -31.06
C LYS A 168 -10.22 9.01 -29.79
N CYS A 169 -9.99 8.41 -28.62
CA CYS A 169 -10.28 8.95 -27.29
C CYS A 169 -9.15 8.72 -26.26
N ASP A 170 -7.95 8.39 -26.72
CA ASP A 170 -6.77 8.26 -25.87
C ASP A 170 -5.94 9.53 -25.93
N TYR A 171 -5.73 10.13 -24.77
CA TYR A 171 -5.01 11.38 -24.60
C TYR A 171 -3.74 11.10 -23.80
N ALA A 172 -2.60 11.60 -24.28
CA ALA A 172 -1.37 11.64 -23.51
C ALA A 172 -1.04 13.10 -23.21
N THR A 173 -0.73 13.43 -21.95
CA THR A 173 -0.28 14.75 -21.54
C THR A 173 0.97 14.64 -20.69
N VAL A 174 1.64 15.78 -20.49
CA VAL A 174 2.88 15.86 -19.74
C VAL A 174 2.74 16.81 -18.56
N LEU A 175 3.12 16.34 -17.37
CA LEU A 175 3.16 17.15 -16.16
C LEU A 175 4.52 17.00 -15.48
N THR A 176 5.30 18.08 -15.47
CA THR A 176 6.57 18.15 -14.75
C THR A 176 6.32 18.60 -13.31
N HIS A 177 6.47 17.68 -12.35
CA HIS A 177 6.27 17.97 -10.93
C HIS A 177 7.34 17.28 -10.06
N PRO A 178 7.90 17.94 -9.04
CA PRO A 178 8.91 17.32 -8.16
C PRO A 178 8.41 16.09 -7.40
N SER A 179 7.11 15.98 -7.13
CA SER A 179 6.52 14.75 -6.54
C SER A 179 6.58 13.53 -7.46
N GLY A 180 6.83 13.71 -8.77
CA GLY A 180 6.99 12.61 -9.72
C GLY A 180 8.34 11.89 -9.61
N CYS A 181 9.28 12.43 -8.84
CA CYS A 181 10.60 11.84 -8.60
C CYS A 181 10.52 10.74 -7.53
N ALA A 182 11.25 9.64 -7.75
CA ALA A 182 11.33 8.55 -6.79
C ALA A 182 12.10 8.95 -5.52
N LYS A 183 11.59 8.56 -4.35
CA LYS A 183 12.37 8.48 -3.12
C LYS A 183 13.05 7.12 -3.09
N ILE A 184 14.38 7.14 -3.05
CA ILE A 184 15.18 5.91 -3.04
C ILE A 184 15.40 5.52 -1.58
N GLU A 185 14.84 4.39 -1.19
CA GLU A 185 15.14 3.74 0.07
C GLU A 185 16.00 2.51 -0.22
N HIS A 186 17.14 2.40 0.46
CA HIS A 186 17.93 1.18 0.40
C HIS A 186 17.16 0.09 1.15
N VAL A 187 16.54 -0.82 0.40
CA VAL A 187 16.04 -2.05 0.99
C VAL A 187 17.25 -2.94 1.15
N HIS A 188 17.92 -2.77 2.29
CA HIS A 188 18.73 -3.85 2.82
C HIS A 188 17.75 -5.00 3.04
N GLY A 189 17.69 -5.90 2.05
CA GLY A 189 16.92 -7.12 2.13
C GLY A 189 17.24 -7.72 3.48
N ARG A 190 16.26 -7.70 4.38
CA ARG A 190 16.36 -8.33 5.69
C ARG A 190 16.34 -9.82 5.39
N ALA A 191 17.48 -10.32 4.94
CA ALA A 191 17.75 -11.71 4.67
C ALA A 191 17.82 -12.42 6.02
N TRP A 192 16.65 -12.57 6.64
CA TRP A 192 16.39 -13.56 7.68
C TRP A 192 16.33 -14.95 7.02
N GLY A 193 17.14 -15.19 5.99
CA GLY A 193 17.10 -16.41 5.16
C GLY A 193 17.63 -17.61 5.94
N TRP A 194 18.81 -17.49 6.55
CA TRP A 194 19.42 -18.59 7.31
C TRP A 194 18.78 -18.78 8.69
N PHE A 195 18.50 -17.70 9.41
CA PHE A 195 17.92 -17.80 10.76
C PHE A 195 16.46 -18.29 10.74
N GLY A 196 15.72 -17.96 9.68
CA GLY A 196 14.33 -18.41 9.50
C GLY A 196 14.27 -19.88 9.11
N THR A 197 15.11 -20.29 8.16
CA THR A 197 15.23 -21.70 7.76
C THR A 197 15.71 -22.57 8.92
N LEU A 198 16.71 -22.14 9.70
CA LEU A 198 17.10 -22.83 10.93
C LEU A 198 15.96 -22.92 11.95
N GLY A 199 15.22 -21.83 12.16
CA GLY A 199 14.08 -21.82 13.09
C GLY A 199 13.00 -22.84 12.71
N ILE A 200 12.69 -22.95 11.41
CA ILE A 200 11.75 -23.94 10.88
C ILE A 200 12.28 -25.36 11.08
N ILE A 201 13.55 -25.62 10.75
CA ILE A 201 14.18 -26.94 10.93
C ILE A 201 14.14 -27.37 12.40
N ILE A 202 14.50 -26.47 13.33
CA ILE A 202 14.46 -26.74 14.77
C ILE A 202 13.03 -27.07 15.22
N LEU A 203 12.03 -26.32 14.75
CA LEU A 203 10.62 -26.55 15.10
C LEU A 203 10.10 -27.89 14.54
N CYS A 204 10.51 -28.27 13.33
CA CYS A 204 10.19 -29.57 12.74
C CYS A 204 10.83 -30.74 13.50
N LEU A 205 12.13 -30.64 13.85
CA LEU A 205 12.81 -31.65 14.66
C LEU A 205 12.17 -31.79 16.04
N PHE A 206 11.80 -30.66 16.65
CA PHE A 206 11.13 -30.63 17.93
C PHE A 206 9.74 -31.29 17.88
N GLY A 207 8.94 -30.98 16.85
CA GLY A 207 7.64 -31.61 16.63
C GLY A 207 7.76 -33.13 16.43
N ALA A 208 8.73 -33.58 15.63
CA ALA A 208 9.01 -35.00 15.43
C ALA A 208 9.41 -35.70 16.73
N TYR A 209 10.29 -35.08 17.53
CA TYR A 209 10.69 -35.61 18.83
C TYR A 209 9.50 -35.79 19.79
N LEU A 210 8.63 -34.79 19.90
CA LEU A 210 7.45 -34.88 20.75
C LEU A 210 6.47 -35.97 20.29
N LEU A 211 6.22 -36.07 18.98
CA LEU A 211 5.30 -37.07 18.42
C LEU A 211 5.81 -38.50 18.58
N VAL A 212 7.08 -38.75 18.24
CA VAL A 212 7.69 -40.09 18.36
C VAL A 212 7.77 -40.49 19.83
N GLY A 213 8.21 -39.59 20.71
CA GLY A 213 8.31 -39.88 22.13
C GLY A 213 6.95 -40.09 22.81
N ALA A 214 5.92 -39.34 22.41
CA ALA A 214 4.55 -39.54 22.88
C ALA A 214 3.97 -40.88 22.40
N ALA A 215 4.16 -41.22 21.12
CA ALA A 215 3.71 -42.50 20.57
C ALA A 215 4.41 -43.69 21.26
N TYR A 216 5.71 -43.59 21.50
CA TYR A 216 6.47 -44.61 22.24
C TYR A 216 5.94 -44.80 23.66
N ARG A 217 5.74 -43.72 24.41
CA ARG A 217 5.20 -43.77 25.79
C ARG A 217 3.75 -44.26 25.85
N TYR A 218 2.95 -43.95 24.84
CA TYR A 218 1.57 -44.40 24.75
C TYR A 218 1.46 -45.91 24.45
N ILE A 219 2.19 -46.37 23.44
CA ILE A 219 2.05 -47.75 22.91
C ILE A 219 2.86 -48.74 23.72
N LYS A 220 4.10 -48.40 24.10
CA LYS A 220 5.01 -49.34 24.80
C LYS A 220 4.92 -49.27 26.32
N LEU A 221 4.63 -48.10 26.89
CA LEU A 221 4.59 -47.91 28.34
C LEU A 221 3.15 -47.77 28.89
N GLY A 222 2.14 -47.67 28.03
CA GLY A 222 0.72 -47.62 28.42
C GLY A 222 0.32 -46.37 29.22
N VAL A 223 1.18 -45.36 29.27
CA VAL A 223 0.97 -44.16 30.09
C VAL A 223 -0.09 -43.27 29.45
N ARG A 224 -1.08 -42.85 30.23
CA ARG A 224 -2.19 -41.97 29.81
C ARG A 224 -2.13 -40.62 30.56
N GLY A 225 -2.63 -39.57 29.91
CA GLY A 225 -2.67 -38.22 30.47
C GLY A 225 -1.45 -37.36 30.12
N ILE A 226 -1.21 -36.31 30.90
CA ILE A 226 -0.19 -35.28 30.63
C ILE A 226 1.27 -35.77 30.65
N HIS A 227 1.53 -36.96 31.21
CA HIS A 227 2.86 -37.58 31.28
C HIS A 227 3.30 -38.27 29.97
N ILE A 228 2.45 -38.21 28.93
CA ILE A 228 2.77 -38.72 27.60
C ILE A 228 3.88 -37.89 26.91
N ILE A 229 4.04 -36.63 27.30
CA ILE A 229 5.03 -35.71 26.75
C ILE A 229 6.43 -36.13 27.23
N PRO A 230 7.41 -36.33 26.32
CA PRO A 230 8.78 -36.65 26.70
C PRO A 230 9.44 -35.51 27.48
N ASN A 231 10.11 -35.83 28.58
CA ASN A 231 10.86 -34.89 29.44
C ASN A 231 10.03 -33.69 29.93
N LEU A 232 8.78 -33.91 30.33
CA LEU A 232 7.85 -32.86 30.82
C LEU A 232 8.49 -31.96 31.91
N ASP A 233 9.22 -32.54 32.86
CA ASP A 233 9.84 -31.80 33.99
C ASP A 233 10.94 -30.84 33.54
N PHE A 234 11.62 -31.15 32.44
CA PHE A 234 12.59 -30.24 31.83
C PHE A 234 11.87 -29.04 31.20
N TRP A 235 10.75 -29.26 30.51
CA TRP A 235 9.98 -28.21 29.84
C TRP A 235 9.29 -27.26 30.83
N THR A 236 8.79 -27.78 31.95
CA THR A 236 8.20 -26.94 33.00
C THR A 236 9.24 -26.02 33.64
N THR A 237 10.45 -26.54 33.88
CA THR A 237 11.58 -25.76 34.40
C THR A 237 12.05 -24.69 33.40
N LEU A 238 12.15 -25.04 32.11
CA LEU A 238 12.56 -24.12 31.06
C LEU A 238 11.55 -22.97 30.87
N ARG A 239 10.25 -23.27 30.96
CA ARG A 239 9.17 -22.28 30.90
C ARG A 239 9.23 -21.29 32.07
N GLN A 240 9.49 -21.78 33.27
CA GLN A 240 9.63 -20.91 34.45
C GLN A 240 10.85 -19.98 34.36
N SER A 241 11.98 -20.50 33.86
CA SER A 241 13.20 -19.72 33.67
C SER A 241 13.07 -18.63 32.57
N THR A 242 12.38 -18.93 31.48
CA THR A 242 12.13 -17.94 30.41
C THR A 242 11.13 -16.86 30.84
N GLN A 243 10.10 -17.23 31.62
CA GLN A 243 9.16 -16.27 32.20
C GLN A 243 9.83 -15.31 33.19
N SER A 244 10.74 -15.78 34.03
CA SER A 244 11.47 -14.92 34.98
C SER A 244 12.42 -13.95 34.28
N LEU A 245 13.08 -14.39 33.20
CA LEU A 245 13.92 -13.53 32.37
C LEU A 245 13.10 -12.44 31.65
N PHE A 246 11.95 -12.79 31.07
CA PHE A 246 11.06 -11.80 30.45
C PHE A 246 10.45 -10.82 31.45
N ALA A 247 10.06 -11.28 32.64
CA ALA A 247 9.56 -10.41 33.70
C ALA A 247 10.65 -9.41 34.15
N SER A 248 11.90 -9.86 34.29
CA SER A 248 13.03 -8.97 34.63
C SER A 248 13.34 -7.94 33.54
N LEU A 249 13.24 -8.33 32.26
CA LEU A 249 13.40 -7.43 31.13
C LEU A 249 12.26 -6.40 31.06
N LEU A 250 11.01 -6.82 31.24
CA LEU A 250 9.85 -5.93 31.28
C LEU A 250 9.93 -4.95 32.46
N HIS A 251 10.39 -5.38 33.63
CA HIS A 251 10.66 -4.49 34.77
C HIS A 251 11.78 -3.50 34.49
N LYS A 252 12.84 -3.91 33.77
CA LYS A 252 13.94 -3.02 33.37
C LYS A 252 13.54 -2.00 32.31
N PHE A 253 12.65 -2.35 31.38
CA PHE A 253 12.10 -1.42 30.38
C PHE A 253 11.02 -0.50 30.97
N ARG A 254 10.32 -0.91 32.03
CA ARG A 254 9.24 -0.14 32.67
C ARG A 254 9.72 0.72 33.86
N GLY A 255 11.00 0.70 34.19
CA GLY A 255 11.57 1.38 35.37
C GLY A 255 12.39 2.64 35.06
N SER A 256 11.73 3.72 34.62
CA SER A 256 12.23 5.10 34.81
C SER A 256 11.10 6.12 34.66
N SER A 257 10.21 6.18 35.66
CA SER A 257 9.47 7.40 35.97
C SER A 257 9.75 7.76 37.42
N HIS A 258 10.84 8.52 37.63
CA HIS A 258 11.11 9.18 38.91
C HIS A 258 10.02 10.23 39.13
N GLY A 259 8.93 9.85 39.80
CA GLY A 259 7.95 10.77 40.35
C GLY A 259 8.58 11.50 41.53
N HIS A 260 8.89 12.78 41.35
CA HIS A 260 9.34 13.68 42.40
C HIS A 260 8.22 13.83 43.44
N ARG A 261 8.37 13.24 44.62
CA ARG A 261 7.43 13.39 45.74
C ARG A 261 8.10 14.20 46.84
N SER A 262 7.97 15.52 46.74
CA SER A 262 8.32 16.47 47.78
C SER A 262 7.23 16.46 48.86
N THR A 263 7.58 16.10 50.09
CA THR A 263 6.75 16.32 51.28
C THR A 263 7.66 16.73 52.42
N TYR A 264 7.84 18.04 52.61
CA TYR A 264 8.40 18.62 53.82
C TYR A 264 7.27 18.86 54.82
N SER A 265 7.36 18.28 56.01
CA SER A 265 6.61 18.74 57.19
C SER A 265 7.29 20.00 57.75
N PRO A 266 6.55 21.05 58.15
CA PRO A 266 7.13 22.14 58.91
C PRO A 266 7.33 21.71 60.37
N VAL A 267 8.56 21.86 60.86
CA VAL A 267 8.90 21.71 62.28
C VAL A 267 8.78 23.10 62.91
N ASN A 268 7.89 23.24 63.89
CA ASN A 268 7.79 24.42 64.74
C ASN A 268 8.91 24.40 65.79
N PHE A 269 9.77 25.42 65.79
CA PHE A 269 10.39 26.03 66.96
C PHE A 269 10.57 27.52 66.70
#